data_AF-A0A2G2HB65-F1
#
_entry.id   AF-A0A2G2HB65-F1
#
_cell.length_a   1.000
_cell.length_b   1.000
_cell.length_c   1.000
_cell.angle_alpha   90.00
_cell.angle_beta   90.00
_cell.angle_gamma   90.00
#
_symmetry.space_group_name_H-M   'P 1'
#
loop_
_entity.id
_entity.type
_entity.pdbx_description
1 polymer ?
#
loop_
_entity_poly.entity_id
_entity_poly.type
_entity_poly.pdbx_seq_one_letter_code
_entity_poly.pdbx_strand_id
1 'polypeptide(L)'
;MLANHWTELSTFYKYPEAIKKLIYTTNPIESLNSTIKRKTKSKGSFSTVDSEFKVMYLSTQEVQNKWKRSRVRSSSEIYPQLCIFFSEIMEKYTK
;
A
#
# COMPACT_ATOMS: atom_id res chain seq x y z
N MET A 1 18.01 9.99 -16.07
CA MET A 1 16.63 9.58 -15.75
C MET A 1 16.17 10.02 -14.36
N LEU A 2 16.97 9.85 -13.28
CA LEU A 2 16.60 10.32 -11.94
C LEU A 2 16.56 11.85 -11.76
N ALA A 3 17.36 12.60 -12.53
CA ALA A 3 17.43 14.06 -12.44
C ALA A 3 16.12 14.77 -12.81
N ASN A 4 15.28 14.15 -13.63
CA ASN A 4 14.06 14.76 -14.15
C ASN A 4 12.89 14.74 -13.14
N HIS A 5 13.01 13.97 -12.06
CA HIS A 5 11.97 13.82 -11.01
C HIS A 5 12.41 14.42 -9.67
N TRP A 6 13.49 15.20 -9.66
CA TRP A 6 14.06 15.75 -8.44
C TRP A 6 13.05 16.58 -7.63
N THR A 7 12.18 17.33 -8.31
CA THR A 7 11.10 18.10 -7.68
C THR A 7 10.14 17.21 -6.87
N GLU A 8 9.74 16.06 -7.42
CA GLU A 8 8.85 15.10 -6.76
C GLU A 8 9.55 14.42 -5.58
N LEU A 9 10.80 13.99 -5.79
CA LEU A 9 11.62 13.32 -4.77
C LEU A 9 11.98 14.25 -3.61
N SER A 10 12.20 15.55 -3.86
CA SER A 10 12.51 16.54 -2.82
C SER A 10 11.39 16.69 -1.79
N THR A 11 10.14 16.50 -2.22
CA THR A 11 8.96 16.61 -1.35
C THR A 11 8.92 15.50 -0.31
N PHE A 12 9.47 14.32 -0.63
CA PHE A 12 9.57 13.20 0.30
C PHE A 12 10.40 13.54 1.54
N TYR A 13 11.46 14.34 1.40
CA TYR A 13 12.33 14.70 2.51
C TYR A 13 11.68 15.62 3.55
N LYS A 14 10.57 16.27 3.19
CA LYS A 14 9.80 17.13 4.11
C LYS A 14 9.02 16.33 5.16
N TYR A 15 8.84 15.02 4.95
CA TYR A 15 8.10 14.18 5.88
C TYR A 15 8.97 13.75 7.09
N PRO A 16 8.37 13.67 8.29
CA PRO A 16 8.98 13.05 9.46
C PRO A 16 9.44 11.61 9.20
N GLU A 17 10.43 11.14 9.95
CA GLU A 17 11.04 9.81 9.74
C GLU A 17 10.02 8.66 9.84
N ALA A 18 9.07 8.73 10.77
CA ALA A 18 8.02 7.74 10.90
C ALA A 18 7.11 7.65 9.66
N ILE A 19 6.80 8.79 9.04
CA ILE A 19 5.97 8.88 7.83
C ILE A 19 6.76 8.44 6.60
N LYS A 20 8.04 8.85 6.48
CA LYS A 20 8.95 8.33 5.44
C LYS A 20 9.03 6.81 5.50
N LYS A 21 9.08 6.26 6.71
CA LYS A 21 9.09 4.81 6.95
C LYS A 21 7.85 4.10 6.46
N LEU A 22 6.68 4.69 6.68
CA LEU A 22 5.45 4.18 6.11
C LEU A 22 5.49 4.19 4.57
N ILE A 23 5.90 5.31 3.98
CA ILE A 23 5.88 5.51 2.52
C ILE A 23 6.90 4.60 1.81
N TYR A 24 8.13 4.48 2.32
CA TYR A 24 9.15 3.65 1.68
C TYR A 24 8.86 2.15 1.80
N THR A 25 7.99 1.73 2.73
CA THR A 25 7.65 0.30 2.87
C THR A 25 6.82 -0.17 1.68
N THR A 26 7.50 -0.62 0.62
CA THR A 26 6.90 -1.28 -0.55
C THR A 26 6.42 -2.69 -0.24
N ASN A 27 6.79 -3.25 0.93
CA ASN A 27 6.47 -4.61 1.36
C ASN A 27 4.99 -5.02 1.16
N PRO A 28 3.96 -4.19 1.48
CA PRO A 28 2.58 -4.57 1.26
C PRO A 28 2.22 -4.72 -0.23
N ILE A 29 2.72 -3.80 -1.07
CA ILE A 29 2.48 -3.79 -2.52
C ILE A 29 3.21 -4.97 -3.18
N GLU A 30 4.47 -5.20 -2.81
CA GLU A 30 5.26 -6.34 -3.29
C GLU A 30 4.66 -7.67 -2.86
N SER A 31 4.16 -7.76 -1.63
CA SER A 31 3.48 -8.95 -1.11
C SER A 31 2.17 -9.25 -1.85
N LEU A 32 1.39 -8.21 -2.18
CA LEU A 32 0.19 -8.31 -3.00
C LEU A 32 0.56 -8.80 -4.42
N ASN A 33 1.51 -8.13 -5.08
CA ASN A 33 1.95 -8.47 -6.43
C ASN A 33 2.49 -9.92 -6.49
N SER A 34 3.26 -10.34 -5.49
CA SER A 34 3.77 -11.70 -5.37
C SER A 34 2.66 -12.74 -5.20
N THR A 35 1.61 -12.40 -4.43
CA THR A 35 0.46 -13.28 -4.22
C THR A 35 -0.37 -13.42 -5.49
N ILE A 36 -0.64 -12.32 -6.19
CA ILE A 36 -1.33 -12.33 -7.48
C ILE A 36 -0.54 -13.18 -8.49
N LYS A 37 0.76 -12.89 -8.67
CA LYS A 37 1.63 -13.67 -9.58
C LYS A 37 1.62 -15.17 -9.26
N ARG A 38 1.67 -15.55 -7.98
CA ARG A 38 1.62 -16.96 -7.56
C ARG A 38 0.31 -17.64 -7.98
N LYS A 39 -0.83 -16.98 -7.75
CA LYS A 39 -2.16 -17.52 -8.05
C LYS A 39 -2.43 -17.59 -9.56
N THR A 40 -1.95 -16.60 -10.32
CA THR A 40 -2.04 -16.59 -11.79
C THR A 40 -1.17 -17.69 -12.41
N LYS A 41 0.09 -17.84 -11.96
CA LYS A 41 1.01 -18.88 -12.46
C LYS A 41 0.51 -20.30 -12.17
N SER A 42 -0.10 -20.53 -11.02
CA SER A 42 -0.63 -21.85 -10.65
C SER A 42 -1.77 -22.32 -11.54
N LYS A 43 -2.47 -21.42 -12.24
CA LYS A 43 -3.67 -21.74 -13.04
C LYS A 43 -3.36 -22.10 -14.50
N GLY A 44 -2.15 -21.80 -14.99
CA GLY A 44 -1.68 -22.15 -16.33
C GLY A 44 -2.28 -21.28 -17.45
N SER A 45 -3.58 -21.45 -17.75
CA SER A 45 -4.32 -20.62 -18.71
C SER A 45 -5.74 -20.36 -18.24
N PHE A 46 -6.29 -19.21 -18.61
CA PHE A 46 -7.68 -18.86 -18.32
C PHE A 46 -8.53 -19.05 -19.58
N SER A 47 -9.69 -19.69 -19.43
CA SER A 47 -10.63 -19.91 -20.54
C SER A 47 -11.36 -18.64 -20.98
N THR A 48 -11.42 -17.62 -20.12
CA THR A 48 -12.14 -16.37 -20.37
C THR A 48 -11.52 -15.26 -19.51
N VAL A 49 -11.57 -14.02 -20.01
CA VAL A 49 -11.10 -12.81 -19.29
C VAL A 49 -11.80 -12.65 -17.93
N ASP A 50 -13.10 -12.94 -17.84
CA ASP A 50 -13.84 -12.89 -16.57
C ASP A 50 -13.30 -13.85 -15.51
N SER A 51 -12.83 -15.02 -15.94
CA SER A 51 -12.23 -16.01 -15.04
C SER A 51 -10.89 -15.54 -14.50
N GLU A 52 -10.14 -14.76 -15.27
CA GLU A 52 -8.90 -14.11 -14.83
C GLU A 52 -9.20 -13.03 -13.80
N PHE A 53 -10.12 -12.11 -14.10
CA PHE A 53 -10.53 -11.06 -13.16
C PHE A 53 -11.07 -11.62 -11.85
N LYS A 54 -11.85 -12.70 -11.89
CA LYS A 54 -12.36 -13.36 -10.68
C LYS A 54 -11.24 -13.87 -9.80
N VAL A 55 -10.17 -14.45 -10.38
CA VAL A 55 -9.01 -14.92 -9.60
C VAL A 55 -8.22 -13.76 -9.02
N MET A 56 -8.04 -12.67 -9.76
CA MET A 56 -7.41 -11.45 -9.24
C MET A 56 -8.20 -10.89 -8.05
N TYR A 57 -9.53 -10.78 -8.19
CA TYR A 57 -10.42 -10.31 -7.14
C TYR A 57 -10.34 -11.16 -5.86
N LEU A 58 -10.45 -12.49 -6.00
CA LEU A 58 -10.35 -13.41 -4.87
C LEU A 58 -8.97 -13.35 -4.18
N SER A 59 -7.90 -13.19 -4.96
CA SER A 59 -6.55 -13.04 -4.43
C SER A 59 -6.41 -11.76 -3.60
N THR A 60 -6.99 -10.65 -4.08
CA THR A 60 -7.02 -9.38 -3.35
C THR A 60 -7.83 -9.50 -2.05
N GLN A 61 -8.98 -10.18 -2.07
CA GLN A 61 -9.80 -10.43 -0.87
C GLN A 61 -9.03 -11.25 0.18
N GLU A 62 -8.27 -12.26 -0.23
CA GLU A 62 -7.42 -13.06 0.66
C GLU A 62 -6.37 -12.18 1.36
N VAL A 63 -5.68 -11.32 0.59
CA VAL A 63 -4.68 -10.37 1.11
C VAL A 63 -5.33 -9.33 2.03
N GLN A 64 -6.51 -8.80 1.66
CA GLN A 64 -7.25 -7.85 2.49
C GLN A 64 -7.62 -8.47 3.85
N ASN A 65 -8.06 -9.73 3.88
CA ASN A 65 -8.35 -10.43 5.13
C ASN A 65 -7.09 -10.64 5.99
N LYS A 66 -5.92 -10.83 5.36
CA LYS A 66 -4.64 -10.85 6.07
C LYS A 66 -4.29 -9.48 6.64
N TRP A 67 -4.51 -8.40 5.90
CA TRP A 67 -4.28 -7.03 6.36
C TRP A 67 -5.20 -6.65 7.52
N LYS A 68 -6.48 -7.06 7.51
CA LYS A 68 -7.38 -6.86 8.67
C LYS A 68 -6.83 -7.47 9.96
N ARG A 69 -6.12 -8.60 9.86
CA ARG A 69 -5.49 -9.27 11.02
C ARG A 69 -4.10 -8.74 11.35
N SER A 70 -3.47 -8.01 10.44
CA SER A 70 -2.09 -7.55 10.58
C SER A 70 -2.08 -6.08 11.04
N ARG A 71 -1.45 -5.79 12.17
CA ARG A 71 -1.24 -4.40 12.58
C ARG A 71 -0.05 -3.79 11.84
N VAL A 72 -0.18 -2.52 11.46
CA VAL A 72 0.96 -1.73 10.97
C VAL A 72 1.98 -1.61 12.09
N ARG A 73 3.23 -1.97 11.80
CA ARG A 73 4.32 -1.83 12.78
C ARG A 73 4.53 -0.36 13.11
N SER A 74 4.75 -0.05 14.39
CA SER A 74 4.89 1.34 14.88
C SER A 74 3.66 2.24 14.62
N SER A 75 2.46 1.67 14.46
CA SER A 75 1.22 2.45 14.26
C SER A 75 0.96 3.47 15.37
N SER A 76 1.41 3.19 16.59
CA SER A 76 1.31 4.09 17.76
C SER A 76 2.16 5.36 17.62
N GLU A 77 3.28 5.29 16.90
CA GLU A 77 4.18 6.44 16.68
C GLU A 77 3.82 7.20 15.39
N ILE A 78 3.37 6.48 14.36
CA ILE A 78 3.05 7.03 13.06
C ILE A 78 1.75 7.85 13.11
N TYR A 79 0.72 7.34 13.79
CA TYR A 79 -0.60 7.97 13.81
C TYR A 79 -0.60 9.39 14.41
N PRO A 80 0.01 9.66 15.58
CA PRO A 80 0.11 11.02 16.10
C PRO A 80 0.85 11.98 15.16
N GLN A 81 1.93 11.52 14.52
CA GLN A 81 2.67 12.35 13.57
C GLN A 81 1.87 12.68 12.31
N LEU A 82 1.05 11.74 11.82
CA LEU A 82 0.11 12.00 10.73
C LEU A 82 -0.94 13.03 11.13
N CYS A 83 -1.51 12.92 12.33
CA CYS A 83 -2.50 13.89 12.83
C CYS A 83 -1.94 15.30 12.97
N ILE A 84 -0.67 15.43 13.40
CA ILE A 84 0.00 16.73 13.53
C ILE A 84 0.35 17.30 12.15
N PHE A 85 0.94 16.48 11.27
CA PHE A 85 1.42 16.94 9.96
C PHE A 85 0.29 17.22 8.96
N PHE A 86 -0.81 16.47 9.04
CA PHE A 86 -1.97 16.60 8.16
C PHE A 86 -3.23 17.06 8.91
N SER A 87 -3.06 17.90 9.93
CA SER A 87 -4.16 18.40 10.77
C SER A 87 -5.33 18.97 9.97
N GLU A 88 -5.05 19.78 8.94
CA GLU A 88 -6.05 20.38 8.04
C GLU A 88 -6.86 19.34 7.24
N ILE A 89 -6.26 18.20 6.90
CA ILE A 89 -6.96 17.11 6.19
C ILE A 89 -7.82 16.33 7.18
N MET A 90 -7.30 16.07 8.38
CA MET A 90 -7.98 15.28 9.41
C MET A 90 -9.21 16.01 9.98
N GLU A 91 -9.22 17.34 9.98
CA GLU A 91 -10.38 18.14 10.39
C GLU A 91 -11.62 17.84 9.54
N LYS A 92 -11.46 17.52 8.25
CA LYS A 92 -12.57 17.17 7.34
C LYS A 92 -13.26 15.85 7.68
N TYR A 93 -12.57 14.93 8.35
CA TYR A 93 -13.07 13.61 8.70
C TYR A 93 -13.50 13.50 10.18
N THR A 94 -13.38 14.60 10.93
CA THR A 94 -13.71 14.67 12.37
C THR A 94 -15.07 15.33 12.63
N LYS A 95 -15.85 15.64 11.58
CA LYS A 95 -17.24 16.15 11.68
C LYS A 95 -18.27 15.04 11.52
#